data_AF-A0A093RC58-F1
#
_entry.id   AF-A0A093RC58-F1
#
_cell.length_a   1.000
_cell.length_b   1.000
_cell.length_c   1.000
_cell.angle_alpha   90.00
_cell.angle_beta   90.00
_cell.angle_gamma   90.00
#
_symmetry.space_group_name_H-M   'P 1'
#
loop_
_entity.id
_entity.type
_entity.pdbx_description
1 polymer ?
#
loop_
_entity_poly.entity_id
_entity_poly.type
_entity_poly.pdbx_seq_one_letter_code
_entity_poly.pdbx_strand_id
1 'polypeptide(L)'
;PPQCSVCGKSFSQSSSLNKHMRVHSGERPYKCVYCNKAFTASSILRTHIRQHSGEKPFKCKHCGKAFASHAAHDSHVRRTHS
;
A
#
# COMPACT_ATOMS: atom_id res chain seq x y z
N PRO A 1 0.95 -22.14 -13.44
CA PRO A 1 1.05 -20.93 -12.58
C PRO A 1 -0.31 -20.22 -12.49
N PRO A 2 -0.74 -19.75 -11.31
CA PRO A 2 -1.93 -18.92 -11.19
C PRO A 2 -1.85 -17.69 -12.13
N GLN A 3 -2.84 -17.51 -13.01
CA GLN A 3 -2.86 -16.44 -14.00
C GLN A 3 -4.20 -15.72 -14.00
N CYS A 4 -4.18 -14.40 -14.18
CA CYS A 4 -5.37 -13.59 -14.32
C CYS A 4 -6.00 -13.80 -15.70
N SER A 5 -7.28 -14.17 -15.73
CA SER A 5 -8.05 -14.33 -16.97
C SER A 5 -8.36 -13.03 -17.69
N VAL A 6 -8.32 -11.88 -16.99
CA VAL A 6 -8.68 -10.57 -17.55
C VAL A 6 -7.48 -9.86 -18.19
N CYS A 7 -6.32 -9.88 -17.53
CA CYS A 7 -5.13 -9.16 -17.99
C CYS A 7 -3.90 -10.05 -18.25
N GLY A 8 -4.04 -11.37 -18.12
CA GLY A 8 -2.96 -12.33 -18.40
C GLY A 8 -1.81 -12.34 -17.39
N LYS A 9 -1.84 -11.50 -16.34
CA LYS A 9 -0.77 -11.46 -15.32
C LYS A 9 -0.63 -12.77 -14.56
N SER A 10 0.60 -13.25 -14.43
CA SER A 10 0.94 -14.45 -13.67
C SER A 10 1.33 -14.13 -12.22
N PHE A 11 0.97 -15.01 -11.30
CA PHE A 11 1.23 -14.89 -9.87
C PHE A 11 1.90 -16.16 -9.36
N SER A 12 2.73 -16.04 -8.33
CA SER A 12 3.38 -17.17 -7.66
C SER A 12 2.43 -17.97 -6.75
N GLN A 13 1.31 -17.36 -6.32
CA GLN A 13 0.35 -17.97 -5.39
C GLN A 13 -1.08 -17.65 -5.80
N SER A 14 -2.00 -18.62 -5.65
CA SER A 14 -3.43 -18.44 -5.94
C SER A 14 -4.08 -17.37 -5.05
N SER A 15 -3.64 -17.25 -3.80
CA SER A 15 -4.07 -16.19 -2.87
C SER A 15 -3.76 -14.79 -3.39
N SER A 16 -2.63 -14.62 -4.09
CA SER A 16 -2.23 -13.35 -4.71
C SER A 16 -3.07 -13.04 -5.95
N LEU A 17 -3.36 -14.06 -6.77
CA LEU A 17 -4.29 -13.93 -7.89
C LEU A 17 -5.69 -13.52 -7.41
N ASN A 18 -6.23 -14.18 -6.39
CA ASN A 18 -7.56 -13.85 -5.84
C ASN A 18 -7.63 -12.40 -5.33
N LYS A 19 -6.58 -11.94 -4.63
CA LYS A 19 -6.48 -10.53 -4.22
C LYS A 19 -6.39 -9.59 -5.42
N HIS A 20 -5.66 -9.98 -6.45
CA HIS A 20 -5.54 -9.19 -7.68
C HIS A 20 -6.87 -9.03 -8.41
N MET A 21 -7.74 -10.05 -8.42
CA MET A 21 -9.05 -9.97 -9.07
C MET A 21 -9.92 -8.83 -8.52
N ARG A 22 -9.69 -8.37 -7.29
CA ARG A 22 -10.36 -7.18 -6.71
C ARG A 22 -10.11 -5.90 -7.49
N VAL A 23 -9.00 -5.82 -8.23
CA VAL A 23 -8.71 -4.68 -9.11
C VAL A 23 -9.67 -4.65 -10.29
N HIS A 24 -10.09 -5.81 -10.78
CA HIS A 24 -11.03 -5.93 -11.89
C HIS A 24 -12.49 -5.82 -11.43
N SER A 25 -12.85 -6.40 -10.28
CA SER A 25 -14.21 -6.31 -9.75
C SER A 25 -14.53 -4.98 -9.09
N GLY A 26 -13.51 -4.19 -8.73
CA GLY A 26 -13.67 -2.97 -7.94
C GLY A 26 -13.97 -3.23 -6.46
N GLU A 27 -13.93 -4.49 -6.00
CA GLU A 27 -14.20 -4.85 -4.62
C GLU A 27 -13.18 -4.21 -3.67
N ARG A 28 -13.68 -3.47 -2.68
CA ARG A 28 -12.87 -2.76 -1.68
C ARG A 28 -13.34 -3.12 -0.26
N PRO A 29 -12.94 -4.30 0.26
CA PRO A 29 -13.47 -4.79 1.52
C PRO A 29 -12.92 -4.03 2.74
N TYR A 30 -11.82 -3.29 2.60
CA TYR A 30 -11.16 -2.63 3.72
C TYR A 30 -11.58 -1.16 3.82
N LYS A 31 -12.50 -0.83 4.72
CA LYS A 31 -13.01 0.53 4.93
C LYS A 31 -12.24 1.27 6.02
N CYS A 32 -11.96 2.55 5.78
CA CYS A 32 -11.40 3.45 6.75
C CYS A 32 -12.46 3.88 7.77
N VAL A 33 -12.16 3.71 9.05
CA VAL A 33 -13.05 4.09 10.16
C VAL A 33 -13.21 5.61 10.30
N TYR A 34 -12.25 6.40 9.83
CA TYR A 34 -12.27 7.86 9.98
C TYR A 34 -13.00 8.59 8.85
N CYS A 35 -12.97 8.07 7.62
CA CYS A 35 -13.52 8.78 6.45
C CYS A 35 -14.29 7.89 5.47
N ASN A 36 -14.59 6.64 5.85
CA ASN A 36 -15.33 5.65 5.05
C ASN A 36 -14.71 5.29 3.68
N LYS A 37 -13.53 5.82 3.33
CA LYS A 37 -12.80 5.41 2.11
C LYS A 37 -12.46 3.93 2.15
N ALA A 38 -12.69 3.24 1.05
CA ALA A 38 -12.49 1.79 0.93
C ALA A 38 -11.27 1.45 0.07
N PHE A 39 -10.54 0.38 0.44
CA PHE A 39 -9.31 -0.07 -0.18
C PHE A 39 -9.38 -1.56 -0.54
N THR A 40 -8.58 -1.96 -1.53
CA THR A 40 -8.51 -3.34 -2.04
C THR A 40 -7.65 -4.27 -1.18
N ALA A 41 -6.75 -3.71 -0.37
CA ALA A 41 -5.83 -4.43 0.51
C ALA A 41 -5.72 -3.77 1.90
N SER A 42 -5.56 -4.59 2.95
CA SER A 42 -5.42 -4.15 4.34
C SER A 42 -4.15 -3.35 4.59
N SER A 43 -3.06 -3.68 3.90
CA SER A 43 -1.79 -2.94 3.98
C SER A 43 -1.94 -1.49 3.51
N ILE A 44 -2.72 -1.26 2.44
CA ILE A 44 -3.01 0.08 1.91
C ILE A 44 -3.86 0.86 2.91
N LEU A 45 -4.92 0.24 3.47
CA LEU A 45 -5.73 0.86 4.51
C LEU A 45 -4.88 1.25 5.74
N ARG A 46 -3.98 0.38 6.20
CA ARG A 46 -3.10 0.66 7.34
C ARG A 46 -2.22 1.88 7.09
N THR A 47 -1.59 1.97 5.91
CA THR A 47 -0.79 3.16 5.55
C THR A 47 -1.66 4.40 5.42
N HIS A 48 -2.90 4.29 4.91
CA HIS A 48 -3.84 5.40 4.86
C HIS A 48 -4.25 5.90 6.25
N ILE A 49 -4.50 4.99 7.21
CA ILE A 49 -4.88 5.36 8.58
C ILE A 49 -3.82 6.25 9.25
N ARG A 50 -2.54 6.08 8.91
CA ARG A 50 -1.46 6.93 9.42
C ARG A 50 -1.59 8.40 9.02
N GLN A 51 -2.34 8.70 7.96
CA GLN A 51 -2.65 10.08 7.57
C GLN A 51 -3.62 10.75 8.55
N HIS A 52 -4.48 9.96 9.22
CA HIS A 52 -5.38 10.45 10.26
C HIS A 52 -4.69 10.52 11.62
N SER A 53 -3.91 9.50 11.98
CA SER A 53 -3.22 9.46 13.28
C SER A 53 -1.96 10.32 13.35
N GLY A 54 -1.40 10.71 12.21
CA GLY A 54 -0.10 11.40 12.13
C GLY A 54 1.11 10.50 12.41
N GLU A 55 0.91 9.18 12.56
CA GLU A 55 1.98 8.21 12.80
C GLU A 55 2.99 8.20 11.65
N LYS A 56 4.28 8.39 11.97
CA LYS A 56 5.37 8.41 10.99
C LYS A 56 6.50 7.47 11.41
N PRO A 57 6.37 6.16 11.19
CA PRO A 57 7.33 5.16 11.69
C PRO A 57 8.69 5.22 11.01
N PHE A 58 8.75 5.76 9.79
CA PHE A 58 9.94 5.69 8.96
C PHE A 58 10.75 6.97 9.13
N LYS A 59 11.76 6.93 10.01
CA LYS A 59 12.67 8.05 10.27
C LYS A 59 13.91 7.96 9.39
N CYS A 60 14.18 9.01 8.63
CA CYS A 60 15.42 9.17 7.89
C CYS A 60 16.60 9.31 8.86
N LYS A 61 17.64 8.49 8.68
CA LYS A 61 18.83 8.52 9.52
C LYS A 61 19.75 9.71 9.24
N HIS A 62 19.72 10.26 8.03
CA HIS A 62 20.59 11.39 7.65
C HIS A 62 20.08 12.74 8.17
N CYS A 63 18.77 12.99 8.12
CA CYS A 63 18.20 14.30 8.48
C CYS A 63 17.08 14.25 9.54
N GLY A 64 16.73 13.08 10.05
CA GLY A 64 15.73 12.92 11.11
C GLY A 64 14.27 13.09 10.68
N LYS A 65 13.99 13.48 9.42
CA LYS A 65 12.63 13.59 8.88
C LYS A 65 11.90 12.24 8.94
N ALA A 66 10.63 12.27 9.34
CA ALA A 66 9.81 11.07 9.48
C ALA A 66 8.67 11.01 8.45
N PHE A 67 8.34 9.81 7.98
CA PHE A 67 7.37 9.54 6.92
C PHE A 67 6.35 8.48 7.33
N ALA A 68 5.14 8.56 6.79
CA ALA A 68 4.04 7.63 7.07
C ALA A 68 4.14 6.29 6.30
N SER A 69 4.93 6.26 5.20
CA SER A 69 5.12 5.09 4.35
C SER A 69 6.60 4.89 3.97
N HIS A 70 6.99 3.64 3.75
CA HIS A 70 8.34 3.26 3.34
C HIS A 70 8.70 3.87 1.97
N ALA A 71 7.76 3.87 1.03
CA ALA A 71 7.97 4.43 -0.30
C ALA A 71 8.29 5.93 -0.28
N ALA A 72 7.61 6.70 0.57
CA ALA A 72 7.87 8.13 0.72
C ALA A 72 9.25 8.37 1.36
N HIS A 73 9.59 7.59 2.38
CA HIS A 73 10.92 7.61 3.00
C HIS A 73 12.03 7.29 1.99
N ASP A 74 11.91 6.18 1.25
CA ASP A 74 12.93 5.76 0.29
C ASP A 74 13.11 6.76 -0.84
N SER A 75 12.00 7.30 -1.36
CA SER A 75 12.04 8.35 -2.38
C SER A 75 12.78 9.59 -1.88
N HIS A 76 12.54 10.00 -0.64
CA HIS A 76 13.26 11.11 -0.02
C HIS A 76 14.76 10.81 0.10
N VAL A 77 15.14 9.64 0.63
CA VAL A 77 16.55 9.26 0.80
C VAL A 77 17.27 9.26 -0.55
N ARG A 78 16.66 8.62 -1.56
CA ARG A 78 17.22 8.54 -2.93
C ARG A 78 17.38 9.89 -3.62
N ARG A 79 16.56 10.88 -3.28
CA ARG A 79 16.58 12.20 -3.94
C ARG A 79 17.40 13.25 -3.20
N THR A 80 17.61 13.07 -1.89
CA THR A 80 18.18 14.11 -1.02
C THR A 80 19.53 13.72 -0.43
N HIS A 81 19.81 12.41 -0.34
CA HIS A 81 20.98 11.87 0.36
C HIS A 81 21.72 10.82 -0.48
N SER A 82 21.40 10.70 -1.77
CA SER A 82 22.15 9.90 -2.75
C SER A 82 23.04 10.79 -3.59
#